data_AF-A0A897MS24-F1
#
_entry.id   AF-A0A897MS24-F1
#
_cell.length_a   1.000
_cell.length_b   1.000
_cell.length_c   1.000
_cell.angle_alpha   90.00
_cell.angle_beta   90.00
_cell.angle_gamma   90.00
#
_symmetry.space_group_name_H-M   'P 1'
#
loop_
_entity.id
_entity.type
_entity.pdbx_description
1 polymer ?
#
loop_
_entity_poly.entity_id
_entity_poly.type
_entity_poly.pdbx_seq_one_letter_code
_entity_poly.pdbx_strand_id
1 'polypeptide(L)' 'MSDSNPSDIPFGLSPVQLQSLGLLLFGIGFFSLVLYFAEDVTLDHALWIVLFVFTGGIMIGYGSAKHNADGW' A
#
# COMPACT_ATOMS: atom_id res chain seq x y z
N MET A 1 6.36 -24.29 -15.83
CA MET A 1 5.75 -24.08 -14.50
C MET A 1 6.81 -23.37 -13.70
N SER A 2 6.67 -22.05 -13.51
CA SER A 2 7.64 -21.27 -12.75
C SER A 2 7.32 -21.48 -11.28
N ASP A 3 8.20 -22.19 -10.59
CA ASP A 3 8.15 -22.34 -9.14
C ASP A 3 8.44 -20.97 -8.53
N SER A 4 7.38 -20.23 -8.16
CA SER A 4 7.52 -19.03 -7.35
C SER A 4 8.11 -19.44 -6.00
N ASN A 5 9.41 -19.26 -5.85
CA ASN A 5 10.15 -19.62 -4.64
C ASN A 5 9.51 -18.87 -3.44
N PRO A 6 9.12 -19.54 -2.34
CA PRO A 6 8.48 -18.90 -1.20
C PRO A 6 9.30 -17.74 -0.58
N SER A 7 10.60 -17.70 -0.87
CA SER A 7 11.49 -16.60 -0.48
C SER A 7 11.26 -15.29 -1.23
N ASP A 8 10.54 -15.29 -2.36
CA ASP A 8 10.33 -14.10 -3.20
C ASP A 8 9.07 -13.30 -2.86
N ILE A 9 8.26 -13.81 -1.93
CA ILE A 9 6.99 -13.23 -1.51
C ILE A 9 7.19 -12.52 -0.17
N PRO A 10 7.36 -11.18 -0.13
CA PRO A 10 7.47 -10.49 1.15
C PRO A 10 6.18 -10.64 1.94
N PHE A 11 6.32 -11.04 3.19
CA PHE A 11 5.21 -11.22 4.14
C PHE A 11 4.20 -12.32 3.79
N GLY A 12 4.50 -13.20 2.82
CA GLY A 12 3.61 -14.30 2.44
C GLY A 12 2.31 -13.88 1.74
N LEU A 13 2.22 -12.63 1.27
CA LEU A 13 1.08 -12.10 0.52
C LEU A 13 1.37 -12.12 -0.97
N SER A 14 0.43 -12.65 -1.77
CA SER A 14 0.56 -12.62 -3.24
C SER A 14 0.64 -11.17 -3.75
N PRO A 15 1.25 -10.91 -4.93
CA PRO A 15 1.36 -9.55 -5.47
C PRO A 15 0.02 -8.82 -5.55
N VAL A 16 -1.05 -9.53 -5.90
CA VAL A 16 -2.42 -8.99 -5.97
C VAL A 16 -2.94 -8.63 -4.56
N GLN A 17 -2.72 -9.47 -3.56
CA GLN A 17 -3.11 -9.18 -2.18
C GLN A 17 -2.37 -7.96 -1.64
N LEU A 18 -1.08 -7.83 -1.96
CA LEU A 18 -0.29 -6.66 -1.58
C LEU A 18 -0.79 -5.38 -2.25
N GLN A 19 -1.18 -5.43 -3.52
CA GLN A 19 -1.81 -4.32 -4.22
C GLN A 19 -3.15 -3.94 -3.59
N SER A 20 -4.02 -4.92 -3.30
CA SER A 20 -5.33 -4.67 -2.67
C SER A 20 -5.19 -4.04 -1.28
N LEU A 21 -4.27 -4.55 -0.46
CA LEU A 21 -3.99 -4.00 0.86
C LEU A 21 -3.37 -2.60 0.75
N GLY A 22 -2.46 -2.40 -0.20
CA GLY A 22 -1.87 -1.09 -0.47
C GLY A 22 -2.93 -0.06 -0.90
N LEU A 23 -3.88 -0.46 -1.75
CA LEU A 23 -4.99 0.39 -2.19
C LEU A 23 -5.92 0.75 -1.02
N LEU A 24 -6.20 -0.19 -0.13
CA LEU A 24 -6.98 0.06 1.08
C LEU A 24 -6.31 1.10 1.98
N LEU A 25 -5.01 0.91 2.29
CA LEU A 25 -4.27 1.84 3.15
C LEU A 25 -4.13 3.22 2.50
N PHE A 26 -3.83 3.28 1.20
CA PHE A 26 -3.79 4.53 0.46
C PHE A 26 -5.14 5.24 0.49
N GLY A 27 -6.24 4.50 0.28
CA GLY A 27 -7.59 5.03 0.33
C GLY A 27 -7.96 5.60 1.70
N ILE A 28 -7.59 4.91 2.79
CA ILE A 28 -7.77 5.40 4.17
C ILE A 28 -6.99 6.71 4.38
N GLY A 29 -5.70 6.73 4.02
CA GLY A 29 -4.87 7.92 4.16
C GLY A 29 -5.38 9.10 3.33
N PHE A 30 -5.84 8.84 2.11
CA PHE A 30 -6.42 9.87 1.23
C PHE A 30 -7.76 10.39 1.77
N PHE A 31 -8.62 9.51 2.28
CA PHE A 31 -9.88 9.92 2.92
C PHE A 31 -9.61 10.74 4.19
N SER A 32 -8.67 10.32 5.03
CA SER A 32 -8.23 11.09 6.20
C SER A 32 -7.63 12.44 5.81
N LEU A 33 -6.96 12.56 4.66
CA LEU A 33 -6.50 13.84 4.13
C LEU A 33 -7.65 14.79 3.77
N VAL A 34 -8.78 14.27 3.26
CA VAL A 34 -9.97 15.08 3.01
C VAL A 34 -10.56 15.60 4.32
N LEU A 35 -10.62 14.75 5.36
CA LEU A 35 -11.09 15.15 6.69
C LEU A 35 -10.14 16.12 7.39
N TYR A 36 -8.83 15.97 7.17
CA TYR A 36 -7.81 16.86 7.70
C TYR A 36 -8.03 18.32 7.30
N PHE A 37 -8.49 18.59 6.08
CA PHE A 37 -8.81 19.97 5.68
C PHE A 37 -10.15 20.48 6.21
N ALA A 38 -11.01 19.59 6.75
CA ALA A 38 -12.34 19.93 7.22
C ALA A 38 -12.42 20.22 8.73
N GLU A 39 -11.49 19.72 9.54
CA GLU A 39 -11.51 19.81 11.01
C GLU A 39 -10.23 20.45 11.58
N ASP A 40 -10.27 20.85 12.86
CA ASP A 40 -9.11 21.40 13.57
C ASP A 40 -7.97 20.37 13.64
N VAL A 41 -6.89 20.70 12.93
CA VAL A 41 -5.80 19.81 12.59
C VAL A 41 -4.84 19.57 13.76
N THR A 42 -4.55 18.30 14.08
CA THR A 42 -3.46 17.91 14.98
C THR A 42 -2.27 17.30 14.22
N LEU A 43 -1.07 17.49 14.77
CA LEU A 43 0.17 16.89 14.24
C LEU A 43 0.05 15.36 14.12
N ASP A 44 -0.56 14.71 15.11
CA ASP A 44 -0.74 13.26 15.12
C ASP A 44 -1.57 12.79 13.93
N HIS A 45 -2.62 13.53 13.55
CA HIS A 45 -3.45 13.20 12.40
C HIS A 45 -2.66 13.29 11.09
N ALA A 46 -1.81 14.31 10.94
CA ALA A 46 -0.92 14.46 9.78
C ALA A 46 0.05 13.27 9.65
N LEU A 47 0.61 12.81 10.77
CA LEU A 47 1.53 11.67 10.79
C LEU A 47 0.83 10.38 10.36
N TRP A 48 -0.41 10.15 10.81
CA TRP A 48 -1.21 9.01 10.37
C TRP A 48 -1.49 9.03 8.87
N ILE A 49 -1.86 10.19 8.32
CA ILE A 49 -2.10 10.36 6.88
C ILE A 49 -0.84 10.00 6.09
N VAL A 50 0.31 10.55 6.48
CA VAL A 50 1.59 10.25 5.83
C VAL A 50 1.90 8.76 5.90
N LEU A 51 1.75 8.14 7.08
CA LEU A 51 1.98 6.71 7.26
C LEU A 51 1.13 5.85 6.30
N PHE A 52 -0.17 6.12 6.25
CA PHE A 52 -1.10 5.35 5.42
C PHE A 52 -0.86 5.54 3.93
N VAL A 53 -0.68 6.78 3.47
CA VAL A 53 -0.43 7.10 2.05
C VAL A 53 0.90 6.51 1.58
N PHE A 54 1.99 6.68 2.34
CA PHE A 54 3.30 6.14 1.95
C PHE A 54 3.33 4.62 1.99
N THR A 55 2.85 4.00 3.07
CA THR A 55 2.83 2.54 3.19
C THR A 55 1.97 1.93 2.09
N GLY A 56 0.78 2.48 1.86
CA GLY A 56 -0.11 2.04 0.79
C GLY A 56 0.53 2.16 -0.59
N GLY A 57 1.15 3.30 -0.89
CA GLY A 57 1.85 3.54 -2.15
C GLY A 57 3.01 2.57 -2.41
N ILE A 58 3.83 2.29 -1.39
CA ILE A 58 4.94 1.31 -1.48
C ILE A 58 4.40 -0.09 -1.78
N MET A 59 3.32 -0.50 -1.11
CA MET A 59 2.71 -1.83 -1.31
C MET A 59 2.12 -2.00 -2.71
N ILE A 60 1.44 -0.97 -3.23
CA ILE A 60 0.94 -0.96 -4.62
C ILE A 60 2.11 -1.03 -5.59
N GLY A 61 3.13 -0.20 -5.41
CA GLY A 61 4.31 -0.15 -6.28
C GLY A 61 5.06 -1.47 -6.31
N TYR A 62 5.33 -2.06 -5.15
CA TYR A 62 6.00 -3.35 -5.02
C TYR A 62 5.18 -4.47 -5.64
N GLY A 63 3.88 -4.55 -5.31
CA GLY A 63 2.99 -5.58 -5.86
C GLY A 63 2.87 -5.46 -7.37
N SER A 64 2.88 -4.25 -7.92
CA SER A 64 2.87 -4.01 -9.38
C SER A 64 4.18 -4.44 -10.04
N ALA A 65 5.33 -4.12 -9.41
CA ALA A 65 6.65 -4.50 -9.92
C ALA A 65 6.82 -6.03 -9.97
N LYS A 66 6.36 -6.75 -8.94
CA LYS A 66 6.41 -8.21 -8.89
C LYS A 66 5.42 -8.86 -9.85
N HIS A 67 4.19 -8.35 -9.94
CA HIS A 67 3.21 -8.89 -10.89
C HIS A 67 3.68 -8.80 -12.35
N ASN A 68 4.37 -7.70 -12.71
CA ASN A 68 4.95 -7.55 -14.04
C ASN A 68 6.20 -8.42 -14.27
N ALA A 69 6.97 -8.77 -13.23
CA ALA A 69 8.13 -9.65 -13.37
C ALA A 69 7.74 -11.10 -13.68
N ASP A 70 6.54 -11.54 -13.25
CA ASP A 70 6.03 -12.90 -13.50
C ASP A 70 5.22 -13.02 -14.81
N GLY A 71 4.95 -11.90 -15.49
CA GLY A 71 4.05 -11.78 -16.64
C GLY A 71 4.71 -11.69 -18.02
N TRP A 72 6.03 -11.94 -18.12
CA TRP A 72 6.81 -11.91 -19.36
C TRP A 72 7.50 -13.25 -19.62
#